data_AF-A0A8T2WFL9-F1
#
_entry.id   AF-A0A8T2WFL9-F1
#
_cell.length_a   1.000
_cell.length_b   1.000
_cell.length_c   1.000
_cell.angle_alpha   90.00
_cell.angle_beta   90.00
_cell.angle_gamma   90.00
#
_symmetry.space_group_name_H-M   'P 1'
#
loop_
_entity.id
_entity.type
_entity.pdbx_description
1 polymer ?
#
loop_
_entity_poly.entity_id
_entity_poly.type
_entity_poly.pdbx_seq_one_letter_code
_entity_poly.pdbx_strand_id
1 'polypeptide(L)'
;MPQRASNAAKRVAYVFLSLAVYLRECWLRFKGTLQETWHACITSSPGIQAVLSRCASSFRAGRARRQRGTVPRPPTILGAVVVQSSFGQQDDQALCRLLAWAQLKGFHQVLLYDPAGEIQLRKEELIESLKWVDSSKKIQIWSGWERESSCCGGGGISEENNENTGAMGVALLSAADAEEPLLKAAAKGTSTSTQAAAGAADPRLNKERKLQEGSRLVEAIAAPDDIKTRLAAASGPLAGIEPDIVVVFGSAFTLAGFPPWAVRTAELFEVGALAAVTSGKMDAVLRRYLGTRQRFGK
;
A
#
# COMPACT_ATOMS: atom_id res chain seq x y z
N MET A 1 46.71 -20.47 12.20
CA MET A 1 46.15 -20.08 13.52
C MET A 1 44.80 -19.28 13.51
N PRO A 2 44.12 -18.93 12.39
CA PRO A 2 42.89 -18.09 12.47
C PRO A 2 41.58 -18.84 12.80
N GLN A 3 41.54 -20.18 12.81
CA GLN A 3 40.28 -20.93 13.03
C GLN A 3 39.74 -20.89 14.47
N ARG A 4 40.57 -20.61 15.49
CA ARG A 4 40.11 -20.59 16.89
C ARG A 4 39.28 -19.36 17.25
N ALA A 5 39.54 -18.20 16.62
CA ALA A 5 38.78 -16.97 16.88
C ALA A 5 37.33 -17.05 16.35
N SER A 6 37.09 -17.76 15.24
CA SER A 6 35.77 -17.89 14.63
C SER A 6 34.76 -18.66 15.51
N ASN A 7 35.22 -19.66 16.27
CA ASN A 7 34.35 -20.47 17.11
C ASN A 7 33.90 -19.74 18.39
N ALA A 8 34.70 -18.80 18.89
CA ALA A 8 34.32 -17.98 20.05
C ALA A 8 33.17 -17.03 19.70
N ALA A 9 33.25 -16.34 18.55
CA ALA A 9 32.22 -15.41 18.09
C ALA A 9 30.86 -16.13 17.85
N LYS A 10 30.88 -17.33 17.27
CA LYS A 10 29.65 -18.12 17.05
C LYS A 10 28.98 -18.54 18.35
N ARG A 11 29.75 -18.88 19.39
CA ARG A 11 29.21 -19.24 20.71
C ARG A 11 28.57 -18.04 21.40
N VAL A 12 29.19 -16.87 21.32
CA VAL A 12 28.63 -15.63 21.87
C VAL A 12 27.31 -15.26 21.17
N ALA A 13 27.27 -15.31 19.83
CA ALA A 13 26.06 -15.07 19.06
C ALA A 13 24.91 -16.04 19.42
N TYR A 14 25.22 -17.32 19.61
CA TYR A 14 24.23 -18.33 20.01
C TYR A 14 23.63 -18.05 21.40
N VAL A 15 24.46 -17.62 22.36
CA VAL A 15 23.98 -17.24 23.71
C VAL A 15 23.06 -16.03 23.64
N PHE A 16 23.38 -15.01 22.84
CA PHE A 16 22.51 -13.84 22.68
C PHE A 16 21.18 -14.18 22.01
N LEU A 17 21.19 -15.01 20.95
CA LEU A 17 19.97 -15.48 20.30
C LEU A 17 19.10 -16.30 21.27
N SER A 18 19.70 -17.20 22.04
CA SER A 18 18.97 -18.01 23.02
C SER A 18 18.38 -17.16 24.16
N LEU A 19 19.10 -16.12 24.61
CA LEU A 19 18.62 -15.18 25.61
C LEU A 19 17.47 -14.32 25.09
N ALA A 20 17.55 -13.85 23.84
CA ALA A 20 16.48 -13.05 23.22
C ALA A 20 15.18 -13.84 23.07
N VAL A 21 15.27 -15.11 22.66
CA VAL A 21 14.11 -16.03 22.59
C VAL A 21 13.52 -16.25 23.99
N TYR A 22 14.35 -16.49 25.00
CA TYR A 22 13.90 -16.66 26.38
C TYR A 22 13.18 -15.41 26.93
N LEU A 23 13.75 -14.23 26.72
CA LEU A 23 13.14 -12.96 27.16
C LEU A 23 11.79 -12.69 26.46
N ARG A 24 11.67 -13.05 25.18
CA ARG A 24 10.40 -12.95 24.44
C ARG A 24 9.32 -13.85 25.04
N GLU A 25 9.65 -15.10 25.36
CA GLU A 25 8.73 -16.04 26.01
C GLU A 25 8.32 -15.58 27.42
N CYS A 26 9.27 -15.09 28.22
CA CYS A 26 8.98 -14.50 29.53
C CYS A 26 8.03 -13.30 29.42
N TRP A 27 8.25 -12.42 28.45
CA TRP A 27 7.39 -11.25 28.21
C TRP A 27 5.97 -11.65 27.79
N LEU A 28 5.81 -12.68 26.95
CA LEU A 28 4.51 -13.20 26.56
C LEU A 28 3.75 -13.81 27.74
N ARG A 29 4.44 -14.57 28.61
CA ARG A 29 3.83 -15.11 29.84
C ARG A 29 3.43 -14.00 30.83
N PHE A 30 4.28 -12.98 30.98
CA PHE A 30 3.98 -11.83 31.84
C PHE A 30 2.79 -11.01 31.34
N LYS A 31 2.62 -10.85 30.02
CA LYS A 31 1.43 -10.22 29.44
C LYS A 31 0.15 -11.01 29.72
N GLY A 32 0.21 -12.34 29.64
CA GLY A 32 -0.92 -13.22 29.97
C GLY A 32 -1.40 -13.03 31.41
N THR A 33 -0.47 -13.09 32.37
CA THR A 33 -0.81 -12.92 33.80
C THR A 33 -1.29 -11.51 34.15
N LEU A 34 -0.75 -10.47 33.51
CA LEU A 34 -1.26 -9.11 33.67
C LEU A 34 -2.68 -8.94 33.12
N GLN A 35 -3.01 -9.59 32.01
CA GLN A 35 -4.35 -9.50 31.43
C GLN A 35 -5.39 -10.22 32.28
N GLU A 36 -5.05 -11.38 32.84
CA GLU A 36 -5.91 -12.12 33.76
C GLU A 36 -6.15 -11.37 35.08
N THR A 37 -5.09 -10.79 35.67
CA THR A 37 -5.21 -9.98 36.90
C THR A 37 -5.97 -8.68 36.68
N TRP A 38 -5.82 -8.04 35.51
CA TRP A 38 -6.58 -6.86 35.13
C TRP A 38 -8.08 -7.16 34.97
N HIS A 39 -8.43 -8.27 34.31
CA HIS A 39 -9.83 -8.72 34.21
C HIS A 39 -10.42 -9.06 35.58
N ALA A 40 -9.67 -9.72 36.46
CA ALA A 40 -10.10 -10.03 37.83
C ALA A 40 -10.31 -8.77 38.70
N CYS A 41 -9.49 -7.72 38.52
CA CYS A 41 -9.65 -6.45 39.24
C CYS A 41 -10.86 -5.64 38.74
N ILE A 42 -11.17 -5.68 37.43
CA ILE A 42 -12.32 -4.95 36.87
C ILE A 42 -13.65 -5.60 37.28
N THR A 43 -13.70 -6.93 37.36
CA THR A 43 -14.94 -7.64 37.72
C THR A 43 -15.28 -7.58 39.21
N SER A 44 -14.28 -7.36 40.08
CA SER A 44 -14.46 -7.39 41.53
C SER A 44 -14.73 -6.02 42.18
N SER A 45 -14.64 -4.91 41.45
CA SER A 45 -14.88 -3.57 42.01
C SER A 45 -16.29 -3.04 41.69
N PRO A 46 -17.23 -3.04 42.67
CA PRO A 46 -18.61 -2.56 42.46
C PRO A 46 -18.67 -1.07 42.11
N GLY A 47 -17.66 -0.27 42.48
CA GLY A 47 -17.58 1.15 42.12
C GLY A 47 -17.35 1.41 40.63
N ILE A 48 -16.58 0.55 39.96
CA ILE A 48 -16.26 0.69 38.53
C ILE A 48 -17.48 0.33 37.66
N GLN A 49 -18.27 -0.67 38.07
CA GLN A 49 -19.52 -1.01 37.36
C GLN A 49 -20.58 0.10 37.41
N ALA A 50 -20.65 0.85 38.52
CA ALA A 50 -21.59 1.97 38.65
C ALA A 50 -21.23 3.15 37.74
N VAL A 51 -19.93 3.39 37.49
CA VAL A 51 -19.45 4.44 36.56
C VAL A 51 -19.67 4.02 35.11
N LEU A 52 -19.36 2.76 34.76
CA LEU A 52 -19.57 2.24 33.40
C LEU A 52 -21.05 2.20 33.00
N SER A 53 -21.96 1.91 33.94
CA SER A 53 -23.40 1.90 33.66
C SER A 53 -23.99 3.30 33.44
N ARG A 54 -23.48 4.33 34.12
CA ARG A 54 -23.87 5.74 33.89
C ARG A 54 -23.34 6.31 32.57
N CYS A 55 -22.17 5.87 32.12
CA CYS A 55 -21.65 6.25 30.80
C CYS A 55 -22.43 5.58 29.65
N ALA A 56 -22.93 4.35 29.85
CA ALA A 56 -23.68 3.62 28.83
C ALA A 56 -25.06 4.24 28.51
N SER A 57 -25.70 4.91 29.47
CA SER A 57 -27.03 5.51 29.29
C SER A 57 -27.01 6.88 28.62
N SER A 58 -25.88 7.60 28.67
CA SER A 58 -25.77 8.97 28.13
C SER A 58 -25.53 9.03 26.61
N PHE A 59 -25.25 7.90 25.96
CA PHE A 59 -24.95 7.83 24.51
C PHE A 59 -26.13 7.43 23.61
N ARG A 60 -27.32 7.18 24.15
CA ARG A 60 -28.49 6.72 23.38
C ARG A 60 -29.54 7.82 23.18
N ALA A 61 -29.26 8.78 22.30
CA ALA A 61 -30.31 9.58 21.66
C ALA A 61 -29.93 10.17 20.29
N GLY A 62 -28.73 9.88 19.76
CA GLY A 62 -28.45 10.14 18.35
C GLY A 62 -29.13 9.07 17.50
N ARG A 63 -30.16 9.42 16.72
CA ARG A 63 -30.73 8.53 15.70
C ARG A 63 -29.58 7.90 14.92
N ALA A 64 -29.39 6.59 15.07
CA ALA A 64 -28.41 5.84 14.29
C ALA A 64 -28.76 6.01 12.81
N ARG A 65 -28.14 7.01 12.16
CA ARG A 65 -28.20 7.14 10.70
C ARG A 65 -27.71 5.80 10.19
N ARG A 66 -28.60 5.04 9.54
CA ARG A 66 -28.24 3.81 8.84
C ARG A 66 -27.10 4.17 7.90
N GLN A 67 -25.88 3.84 8.30
CA GLN A 67 -24.71 4.11 7.48
C GLN A 67 -24.82 3.22 6.25
N ARG A 68 -25.27 3.79 5.14
CA ARG A 68 -25.28 3.11 3.84
C ARG A 68 -23.83 2.94 3.37
N GLY A 69 -23.50 1.76 2.89
CA GLY A 69 -22.19 1.41 2.33
C GLY A 69 -21.76 -0.01 2.69
N THR A 70 -20.89 -0.58 1.84
CA THR A 70 -20.31 -1.91 2.07
C THR A 70 -19.08 -1.82 2.96
N VAL A 71 -18.81 -2.88 3.73
CA VAL A 71 -17.52 -3.05 4.40
C VAL A 71 -16.48 -3.32 3.30
N PRO A 72 -15.32 -2.64 3.32
CA PRO A 72 -14.29 -2.86 2.32
C PRO A 72 -13.68 -4.24 2.51
N ARG A 73 -13.22 -4.83 1.41
CA ARG A 73 -12.36 -6.03 1.45
C ARG A 73 -11.03 -5.69 2.13
N PRO A 74 -10.32 -6.66 2.73
CA PRO A 74 -8.94 -6.47 3.18
C PRO A 74 -8.08 -5.87 2.07
N PRO A 75 -7.26 -4.85 2.37
CA PRO A 75 -6.46 -4.17 1.37
C PRO A 75 -5.35 -5.09 0.89
N THR A 76 -5.09 -5.04 -0.40
CA THR A 76 -4.09 -5.86 -1.11
C THR A 76 -2.89 -5.06 -1.58
N ILE A 77 -3.09 -3.75 -1.79
CA ILE A 77 -2.09 -2.85 -2.36
C ILE A 77 -1.96 -1.61 -1.47
N LEU A 78 -0.74 -1.31 -1.05
CA LEU A 78 -0.41 -0.16 -0.21
C LEU A 78 0.33 0.90 -1.03
N GLY A 79 -0.17 2.12 -1.05
CA GLY A 79 0.61 3.30 -1.43
C GLY A 79 1.23 3.95 -0.19
N ALA A 80 2.47 4.39 -0.31
CA ALA A 80 3.16 5.13 0.75
C ALA A 80 3.87 6.33 0.12
N VAL A 81 3.42 7.52 0.47
CA VAL A 81 3.96 8.81 0.02
C VAL A 81 4.88 9.34 1.10
N VAL A 82 6.14 9.55 0.78
CA VAL A 82 7.12 10.14 1.71
C VAL A 82 7.43 11.55 1.22
N VAL A 83 7.01 12.54 2.00
CA VAL A 83 7.22 13.97 1.73
C VAL A 83 8.18 14.51 2.79
N GLN A 84 9.47 14.37 2.52
CA GLN A 84 10.56 14.83 3.38
C GLN A 84 11.65 15.48 2.53
N SER A 85 12.40 16.41 3.12
CA SER A 85 13.44 17.18 2.42
C SER A 85 14.81 16.52 2.40
N SER A 86 15.00 15.45 3.18
CA SER A 86 16.27 14.74 3.29
C SER A 86 16.03 13.36 3.89
N PHE A 87 16.62 12.33 3.30
CA PHE A 87 16.61 10.99 3.87
C PHE A 87 17.87 10.72 4.71
N GLY A 88 17.67 10.22 5.92
CA GLY A 88 18.75 9.74 6.79
C GLY A 88 18.67 8.23 7.03
N GLN A 89 19.67 7.69 7.73
CA GLN A 89 19.73 6.27 8.11
C GLN A 89 18.50 5.80 8.94
N GLN A 90 17.91 6.71 9.73
CA GLN A 90 16.70 6.40 10.49
C GLN A 90 15.48 6.16 9.59
N ASP A 91 15.44 6.80 8.42
CA ASP A 91 14.35 6.65 7.46
C ASP A 91 14.42 5.30 6.76
N ASP A 92 15.62 4.80 6.44
CA ASP A 92 15.78 3.45 5.87
C ASP A 92 15.26 2.38 6.83
N GLN A 93 15.61 2.50 8.11
CA GLN A 93 15.09 1.59 9.14
C GLN A 93 13.57 1.70 9.28
N ALA A 94 12.99 2.89 9.08
CA ALA A 94 11.55 3.09 9.10
C ALA A 94 10.88 2.48 7.87
N LEU A 95 11.46 2.62 6.67
CA LEU A 95 11.01 1.97 5.44
C LEU A 95 11.05 0.45 5.56
N CYS A 96 12.15 -0.11 6.09
CA CYS A 96 12.27 -1.55 6.32
C CYS A 96 11.18 -2.05 7.29
N ARG A 97 10.91 -1.31 8.37
CA ARG A 97 9.82 -1.62 9.31
C ARG A 97 8.44 -1.56 8.64
N LEU A 98 8.21 -0.56 7.79
CA LEU A 98 6.97 -0.42 7.01
C LEU A 98 6.77 -1.60 6.05
N LEU A 99 7.81 -1.97 5.30
CA LEU A 99 7.77 -3.08 4.33
C LEU A 99 7.57 -4.43 5.02
N ALA A 100 8.27 -4.68 6.13
CA ALA A 100 8.06 -5.89 6.92
C ALA A 100 6.64 -5.96 7.51
N TRP A 101 6.10 -4.84 7.99
CA TRP A 101 4.71 -4.76 8.43
C TRP A 101 3.74 -5.06 7.28
N ALA A 102 3.95 -4.47 6.10
CA ALA A 102 3.09 -4.69 4.94
C ALA A 102 3.08 -6.16 4.52
N GLN A 103 4.25 -6.79 4.46
CA GLN A 103 4.36 -8.22 4.18
C GLN A 103 3.63 -9.07 5.23
N LEU A 104 3.80 -8.76 6.51
CA LEU A 104 3.13 -9.46 7.62
C LEU A 104 1.60 -9.35 7.53
N LYS A 105 1.08 -8.22 7.06
CA LYS A 105 -0.37 -8.02 6.85
C LYS A 105 -0.90 -8.60 5.54
N GLY A 106 -0.03 -9.19 4.71
CA GLY A 106 -0.43 -9.84 3.48
C GLY A 106 -0.63 -8.88 2.30
N PHE A 107 -0.05 -7.68 2.34
CA PHE A 107 0.02 -6.85 1.14
C PHE A 107 0.87 -7.55 0.08
N HIS A 108 0.37 -7.58 -1.16
CA HIS A 108 1.07 -8.20 -2.27
C HIS A 108 1.92 -7.19 -3.05
N GLN A 109 1.54 -5.91 -3.01
CA GLN A 109 2.22 -4.84 -3.70
C GLN A 109 2.28 -3.58 -2.82
N VAL A 110 3.44 -2.95 -2.79
CA VAL A 110 3.67 -1.63 -2.19
C VAL A 110 4.15 -0.66 -3.27
N LEU A 111 3.60 0.55 -3.29
CA LEU A 111 4.06 1.67 -4.12
C LEU A 111 4.69 2.71 -3.17
N LEU A 112 6.02 2.74 -3.10
CA LEU A 112 6.77 3.72 -2.30
C LEU A 112 7.12 4.90 -3.19
N TYR A 113 6.61 6.08 -2.86
CA TYR A 113 6.83 7.29 -3.64
C TYR A 113 7.55 8.34 -2.81
N ASP A 114 8.56 8.94 -3.43
CA ASP A 114 9.25 10.11 -2.94
C ASP A 114 9.44 11.09 -4.11
N PRO A 115 8.89 12.32 -4.05
CA PRO A 115 8.96 13.26 -5.17
C PRO A 115 10.41 13.61 -5.56
N ALA A 116 11.35 13.58 -4.61
CA ALA A 116 12.76 13.87 -4.88
C ALA A 116 13.51 12.70 -5.54
N GLY A 117 12.96 11.48 -5.48
CA GLY A 117 13.60 10.27 -6.00
C GLY A 117 14.80 9.79 -5.18
N GLU A 118 15.01 10.29 -3.96
CA GLU A 118 16.09 9.87 -3.07
C GLU A 118 15.95 8.38 -2.71
N ILE A 119 14.71 7.88 -2.51
CA ILE A 119 14.48 6.45 -2.26
C ILE A 119 14.96 5.59 -3.46
N GLN A 120 14.74 6.05 -4.69
CA GLN A 120 15.19 5.32 -5.88
C GLN A 120 16.72 5.28 -5.98
N LEU A 121 17.40 6.38 -5.64
CA LEU A 121 18.86 6.46 -5.61
C LEU A 121 19.49 5.56 -4.55
N ARG A 122 18.74 5.23 -3.49
CA ARG A 122 19.19 4.42 -2.35
C ARG A 122 18.61 2.99 -2.37
N LYS A 123 18.16 2.52 -3.54
CA LYS A 123 17.55 1.18 -3.72
C LYS A 123 18.44 0.07 -3.15
N GLU A 124 19.74 0.09 -3.46
CA GLU A 124 20.68 -0.94 -3.05
C GLU A 124 20.87 -0.96 -1.52
N GLU A 125 21.01 0.19 -0.89
CA GLU A 125 21.13 0.34 0.57
C GLU A 125 19.86 -0.17 1.28
N LEU A 126 18.69 0.12 0.72
CA LEU A 126 17.41 -0.36 1.23
C LEU A 126 17.31 -1.89 1.12
N ILE A 127 17.72 -2.47 -0.02
CA ILE A 127 17.76 -3.93 -0.23
C ILE A 127 18.71 -4.58 0.79
N GLU A 128 19.88 -4.01 1.03
CA GLU A 128 20.81 -4.51 2.03
C GLU A 128 20.25 -4.43 3.45
N SER A 129 19.61 -3.31 3.79
CA SER A 129 18.97 -3.10 5.09
C SER A 129 17.83 -4.10 5.34
N LEU A 130 17.09 -4.47 4.29
CA LEU A 130 16.01 -5.46 4.37
C LEU A 130 16.51 -6.88 4.66
N LYS A 131 17.75 -7.23 4.30
CA LYS A 131 18.32 -8.57 4.61
C LYS A 131 18.41 -8.82 6.12
N TRP A 132 18.46 -7.75 6.92
CA TRP A 132 18.55 -7.84 8.38
C TRP A 132 17.18 -7.85 9.06
N VAL A 133 16.11 -7.57 8.32
CA VAL A 133 14.75 -7.62 8.84
C VAL A 133 14.18 -9.00 8.56
N ASP A 134 13.71 -9.66 9.62
CA ASP A 134 13.13 -11.00 9.54
C ASP A 134 11.84 -10.97 8.69
N SER A 135 11.99 -11.23 7.39
CA SER A 135 10.92 -11.26 6.41
C SER A 135 10.60 -12.72 6.09
N SER A 136 9.37 -13.15 6.39
CA SER A 136 8.94 -14.53 6.15
C SER A 136 8.80 -14.87 4.66
N LYS A 137 8.71 -13.85 3.79
CA LYS A 137 8.61 -14.02 2.34
C LYS A 137 9.65 -13.15 1.63
N LYS A 138 9.91 -13.46 0.36
CA LYS A 138 10.79 -12.66 -0.48
C LYS A 138 10.16 -11.29 -0.77
N ILE A 139 10.92 -10.21 -0.62
CA ILE A 139 10.52 -8.87 -1.07
C ILE A 139 11.27 -8.57 -2.37
N GLN A 140 10.55 -8.19 -3.42
CA GLN A 140 11.12 -7.79 -4.70
C GLN A 140 10.99 -6.28 -4.85
N ILE A 141 12.10 -5.58 -5.10
CA ILE A 141 12.14 -4.12 -5.22
C ILE A 141 12.60 -3.73 -6.62
N TRP A 142 11.90 -2.80 -7.26
CA TRP A 142 12.25 -2.23 -8.56
C TRP A 142 12.05 -0.71 -8.56
N SER A 143 12.69 -0.03 -9.50
CA SER A 143 12.53 1.42 -9.71
C SER A 143 11.58 1.66 -10.87
N GLY A 144 10.64 2.57 -10.69
CA GLY A 144 9.60 2.90 -11.66
C GLY A 144 8.51 1.83 -11.79
N TRP A 145 7.92 1.76 -12.97
CA TRP A 145 6.74 0.94 -13.27
C TRP A 145 7.05 -0.40 -13.94
N GLU A 146 8.30 -0.61 -14.35
CA GLU A 146 8.75 -1.82 -14.99
C GLU A 146 9.13 -2.86 -13.93
N ARG A 147 8.60 -4.08 -14.07
CA ARG A 147 9.29 -5.22 -13.46
C ARG A 147 10.50 -5.49 -14.33
N GLU A 148 11.65 -5.76 -13.72
CA GLU A 148 12.80 -6.32 -14.43
C GLU A 148 12.33 -7.63 -15.09
N SER A 149 11.85 -7.56 -16.33
CA SER A 149 11.68 -8.72 -17.19
C SER A 149 13.09 -9.22 -17.37
N SER A 150 13.42 -10.42 -16.91
CA SER A 150 14.75 -10.98 -17.11
C SER A 150 15.04 -10.99 -18.62
N CYS A 151 15.81 -10.02 -19.11
CA CYS A 151 15.99 -9.72 -20.53
C CYS A 151 16.78 -10.79 -21.31
N CYS A 152 17.03 -11.95 -20.72
CA CYS A 152 17.97 -12.94 -21.22
C CYS A 152 17.23 -14.24 -21.56
N GLY A 153 16.78 -14.37 -22.81
CA GLY A 153 16.40 -15.67 -23.39
C GLY A 153 15.09 -15.63 -24.16
N GLY A 154 15.17 -15.32 -25.45
CA GLY A 154 14.07 -15.57 -26.36
C GLY A 154 13.77 -17.06 -26.46
N GLY A 155 12.48 -17.39 -26.52
CA GLY A 155 12.00 -18.71 -26.92
C GLY A 155 11.02 -19.33 -25.94
N GLY A 156 9.72 -19.13 -26.19
CA GLY A 156 8.67 -19.99 -25.65
C GLY A 156 7.71 -19.28 -24.71
N ILE A 157 6.47 -19.13 -25.18
CA ILE A 157 5.30 -18.85 -24.36
C ILE A 157 5.08 -20.11 -23.50
N SER A 158 5.75 -20.18 -22.35
CA SER A 158 5.39 -21.14 -21.32
C SER A 158 4.69 -20.36 -20.21
N GLU A 159 3.35 -20.39 -20.24
CA GLU A 159 2.46 -20.04 -19.11
C GLU A 159 2.60 -21.04 -17.94
N GLU A 160 3.78 -21.64 -17.76
CA GLU A 160 4.00 -22.65 -16.74
C GLU A 160 4.23 -21.97 -15.38
N ASN A 161 3.17 -22.02 -14.57
CA ASN A 161 3.24 -22.22 -13.13
C ASN A 161 4.26 -21.33 -12.41
N ASN A 162 4.12 -20.01 -12.58
CA ASN A 162 4.60 -19.06 -11.59
C ASN A 162 3.68 -19.19 -10.36
N GLU A 163 3.75 -20.34 -9.69
CA GLU A 163 3.11 -20.60 -8.41
C GLU A 163 3.46 -19.40 -7.54
N ASN A 164 2.42 -18.64 -7.16
CA ASN A 164 2.44 -17.51 -6.25
C ASN A 164 3.53 -17.71 -5.19
N THR A 165 4.74 -17.22 -5.44
CA THR A 165 5.87 -17.40 -4.51
C THR A 165 5.69 -16.58 -3.23
N GLY A 166 4.47 -16.07 -3.00
CA GLY A 166 4.09 -15.24 -1.87
C GLY A 166 4.90 -13.95 -1.80
N ALA A 167 5.72 -13.64 -2.80
CA ALA A 167 6.64 -12.54 -2.77
C ALA A 167 5.85 -11.23 -2.80
N MET A 168 6.23 -10.29 -1.93
CA MET A 168 5.67 -8.95 -1.94
C MET A 168 6.48 -8.10 -2.90
N GLY A 169 5.79 -7.46 -3.84
CA GLY A 169 6.37 -6.51 -4.76
C GLY A 169 6.46 -5.10 -4.19
N VAL A 170 7.51 -4.36 -4.51
CA VAL A 170 7.71 -2.97 -4.08
C VAL A 170 8.20 -2.13 -5.26
N ALA A 171 7.38 -1.19 -5.70
CA ALA A 171 7.74 -0.19 -6.71
C ALA A 171 8.25 1.07 -6.02
N LEU A 172 9.49 1.47 -6.31
CA LEU A 172 10.04 2.76 -5.90
C LEU A 172 9.71 3.78 -6.99
N LEU A 173 8.98 4.83 -6.66
CA LEU A 173 8.45 5.82 -7.59
C LEU A 173 8.98 7.21 -7.23
N SER A 174 9.16 8.05 -8.26
CA SER A 174 9.49 9.46 -8.11
C SER A 174 8.53 10.36 -8.88
N ALA A 175 8.75 11.68 -8.86
CA ALA A 175 7.93 12.61 -9.64
C ALA A 175 7.90 12.29 -11.15
N ALA A 176 9.00 11.76 -11.71
CA ALA A 176 9.05 11.35 -13.12
C ALA A 176 8.04 10.23 -13.43
N ASP A 177 7.83 9.32 -12.48
CA ASP A 177 6.91 8.20 -12.61
C ASP A 177 5.44 8.60 -12.49
N ALA A 178 5.12 9.82 -12.08
CA ALA A 178 3.73 10.20 -11.84
C ALA A 178 3.02 10.76 -13.08
N GLU A 179 3.62 11.77 -13.72
CA GLU A 179 2.98 12.50 -14.81
C GLU A 179 3.29 11.89 -16.18
N GLU A 180 4.53 11.46 -16.40
CA GLU A 180 4.98 10.97 -17.70
C GLU A 180 4.16 9.79 -18.24
N PRO A 181 3.76 8.79 -17.42
CA PRO A 181 2.90 7.70 -17.88
C PRO A 181 1.56 8.18 -18.42
N LEU A 182 0.96 9.17 -17.77
CA LEU A 182 -0.33 9.73 -18.17
C LEU A 182 -0.21 10.46 -19.50
N LEU A 183 0.84 11.25 -19.68
CA LEU A 183 1.10 11.94 -20.95
C LEU A 183 1.34 10.95 -22.09
N LYS A 184 2.14 9.90 -21.86
CA LYS A 184 2.37 8.83 -22.84
C LYS A 184 1.08 8.08 -23.18
N ALA A 185 0.26 7.76 -22.18
CA ALA A 185 -1.02 7.08 -22.38
C ALA A 185 -2.02 7.96 -23.15
N ALA A 186 -2.06 9.26 -22.86
CA ALA A 186 -2.92 10.22 -23.55
C ALA A 186 -2.52 10.38 -25.03
N ALA A 187 -1.22 10.54 -25.31
CA ALA A 187 -0.70 10.65 -26.68
C ALA A 187 -1.03 9.42 -27.54
N LYS A 188 -1.01 8.21 -26.96
CA LYS A 188 -1.45 6.97 -27.64
C LYS A 188 -2.97 6.93 -27.88
N GLY A 189 -3.75 7.68 -27.12
CA GLY A 189 -5.21 7.76 -27.27
C GLY A 189 -5.69 8.62 -28.42
N THR A 190 -5.00 9.71 -28.71
CA THR A 190 -5.42 10.71 -29.71
C THR A 190 -5.24 10.22 -31.14
N SER A 191 -4.29 9.31 -31.38
CA SER A 191 -4.06 8.71 -32.70
C SER A 191 -5.24 7.87 -33.19
N THR A 192 -6.04 7.30 -32.28
CA THR A 192 -7.13 6.38 -32.63
C THR A 192 -8.45 7.10 -32.93
N SER A 193 -8.72 8.25 -32.30
CA SER A 193 -10.00 8.97 -32.50
C SER A 193 -10.03 9.87 -33.74
N THR A 194 -8.87 10.38 -34.18
CA THR A 194 -8.78 11.36 -35.27
C THR A 194 -9.19 10.78 -36.64
N GLN A 195 -9.14 9.46 -36.83
CA GLN A 195 -9.57 8.81 -38.08
C GLN A 195 -11.10 8.71 -38.24
N ALA A 196 -11.89 8.90 -37.16
CA ALA A 196 -13.34 8.72 -37.21
C ALA A 196 -14.14 10.00 -37.53
N ALA A 197 -13.53 11.19 -37.42
CA ALA A 197 -14.25 12.47 -37.45
C ALA A 197 -14.34 13.16 -38.83
N ALA A 198 -13.81 12.56 -39.90
CA ALA A 198 -13.77 13.18 -41.24
C ALA A 198 -15.03 12.96 -42.12
N GLY A 199 -16.13 12.43 -41.55
CA GLY A 199 -17.40 12.23 -42.26
C GLY A 199 -18.31 13.46 -42.20
N ALA A 200 -18.66 14.03 -43.36
CA ALA A 200 -19.43 15.26 -43.52
C ALA A 200 -20.86 15.23 -42.92
N ALA A 201 -21.31 16.39 -42.43
CA ALA A 201 -22.56 16.60 -41.71
C ALA A 201 -23.81 16.52 -42.62
N ASP A 202 -24.55 15.42 -42.52
CA ASP A 202 -25.90 15.29 -43.10
C ASP A 202 -26.98 15.66 -42.05
N PRO A 203 -27.88 16.61 -42.33
CA PRO A 203 -28.93 17.05 -41.40
C PRO A 203 -30.04 16.01 -41.10
N ARG A 204 -30.05 14.81 -41.70
CA ARG A 204 -31.07 13.76 -41.43
C ARG A 204 -30.92 12.99 -40.10
N LEU A 205 -30.00 13.38 -39.23
CA LEU A 205 -29.45 12.53 -38.15
C LEU A 205 -30.08 12.62 -36.75
N ASN A 206 -31.34 13.05 -36.60
CA ASN A 206 -31.94 13.16 -35.25
C ASN A 206 -32.25 11.81 -34.58
N LYS A 207 -32.47 10.73 -35.33
CA LYS A 207 -32.65 9.37 -34.76
C LYS A 207 -31.32 8.75 -34.33
N GLU A 208 -30.23 9.11 -35.00
CA GLU A 208 -28.89 8.66 -34.64
C GLU A 208 -28.38 9.31 -33.36
N ARG A 209 -28.82 10.53 -33.02
CA ARG A 209 -28.43 11.20 -31.76
C ARG A 209 -28.76 10.40 -30.49
N LYS A 210 -29.92 9.74 -30.41
CA LYS A 210 -30.28 8.89 -29.24
C LYS A 210 -29.43 7.62 -29.15
N LEU A 211 -29.07 7.04 -30.29
CA LEU A 211 -28.15 5.89 -30.37
C LEU A 211 -26.71 6.32 -29.99
N GLN A 212 -26.28 7.50 -30.46
CA GLN A 212 -24.99 8.09 -30.10
C GLN A 212 -24.88 8.42 -28.61
N GLU A 213 -25.98 8.85 -27.97
CA GLU A 213 -26.00 9.11 -26.52
C GLU A 213 -25.80 7.83 -25.70
N GLY A 214 -26.41 6.71 -26.12
CA GLY A 214 -26.14 5.39 -25.54
C GLY A 214 -24.68 4.96 -25.73
N SER A 215 -24.09 5.17 -26.91
CA SER A 215 -22.67 4.87 -27.20
C SER A 215 -21.74 5.67 -26.28
N ARG A 216 -21.99 6.98 -26.14
CA ARG A 216 -21.17 7.86 -25.29
C ARG A 216 -21.19 7.45 -23.82
N LEU A 217 -22.34 6.97 -23.32
CA LEU A 217 -22.42 6.46 -21.96
C LEU A 217 -21.59 5.18 -21.78
N VAL A 218 -21.66 4.26 -22.74
CA VAL A 218 -20.84 3.04 -22.73
C VAL A 218 -19.35 3.38 -22.81
N GLU A 219 -18.96 4.29 -23.69
CA GLU A 219 -17.59 4.81 -23.79
C GLU A 219 -17.13 5.48 -22.50
N ALA A 220 -17.97 6.30 -21.87
CA ALA A 220 -17.64 6.94 -20.60
C ALA A 220 -17.47 5.93 -19.45
N ILE A 221 -18.25 4.85 -19.45
CA ILE A 221 -18.13 3.76 -18.46
C ILE A 221 -16.84 2.95 -18.70
N ALA A 222 -16.46 2.71 -19.96
CA ALA A 222 -15.24 1.98 -20.32
C ALA A 222 -13.95 2.81 -20.20
N ALA A 223 -14.05 4.14 -20.30
CA ALA A 223 -12.91 5.04 -20.34
C ALA A 223 -11.86 4.82 -19.23
N PRO A 224 -12.22 4.52 -17.96
CA PRO A 224 -11.22 4.24 -16.94
C PRO A 224 -10.38 2.99 -17.21
N ASP A 225 -11.00 1.91 -17.68
CA ASP A 225 -10.28 0.66 -17.99
C ASP A 225 -9.40 0.83 -19.23
N ASP A 226 -9.83 1.65 -20.19
CA ASP A 226 -9.04 2.03 -21.36
C ASP A 226 -7.82 2.87 -20.96
N ILE A 227 -7.98 3.83 -20.03
CA ILE A 227 -6.85 4.61 -19.50
C ILE A 227 -5.89 3.69 -18.76
N LYS A 228 -6.39 2.80 -17.90
CA LYS A 228 -5.58 1.83 -17.17
C LYS A 228 -4.77 0.93 -18.10
N THR A 229 -5.40 0.42 -19.15
CA THR A 229 -4.74 -0.42 -20.16
C THR A 229 -3.67 0.37 -20.90
N ARG A 230 -3.96 1.62 -21.29
CA ARG A 230 -2.98 2.49 -21.95
C ARG A 230 -1.81 2.87 -21.04
N LEU A 231 -2.05 3.11 -19.75
CA LEU A 231 -1.00 3.34 -18.76
C LEU A 231 -0.09 2.13 -18.64
N ALA A 232 -0.68 0.95 -18.48
CA ALA A 232 0.08 -0.30 -18.40
C ALA A 232 0.93 -0.52 -19.67
N ALA A 233 0.37 -0.25 -20.85
CA ALA A 233 1.08 -0.36 -22.12
C ALA A 233 2.09 0.78 -22.38
N ALA A 234 1.99 1.91 -21.68
CA ALA A 234 2.86 3.07 -21.87
C ALA A 234 4.09 3.03 -20.96
N SER A 235 3.94 2.52 -19.74
CA SER A 235 4.98 2.63 -18.72
C SER A 235 5.26 1.33 -17.97
N GLY A 236 4.49 0.27 -18.21
CA GLY A 236 4.68 -1.03 -17.58
C GLY A 236 3.47 -1.47 -16.75
N PRO A 237 3.36 -2.77 -16.44
CA PRO A 237 2.13 -3.37 -15.90
C PRO A 237 1.67 -2.78 -14.57
N LEU A 238 2.56 -2.13 -13.84
CA LEU A 238 2.28 -1.55 -12.53
C LEU A 238 1.70 -0.13 -12.61
N ALA A 239 1.87 0.58 -13.73
CA ALA A 239 1.38 1.95 -13.89
C ALA A 239 -0.15 2.06 -13.85
N GLY A 240 -0.86 0.96 -14.13
CA GLY A 240 -2.32 0.88 -14.02
C GLY A 240 -2.83 0.40 -12.66
N ILE A 241 -1.96 0.17 -11.68
CA ILE A 241 -2.35 -0.33 -10.36
C ILE A 241 -2.90 0.79 -9.49
N GLU A 242 -3.96 0.47 -8.73
CA GLU A 242 -4.60 1.39 -7.79
C GLU A 242 -4.43 0.85 -6.36
N PRO A 243 -3.74 1.57 -5.47
CA PRO A 243 -3.67 1.20 -4.06
C PRO A 243 -5.04 1.27 -3.38
N ASP A 244 -5.31 0.32 -2.48
CA ASP A 244 -6.53 0.35 -1.66
C ASP A 244 -6.40 1.40 -0.54
N ILE A 245 -5.18 1.55 0.00
CA ILE A 245 -4.81 2.49 1.06
C ILE A 245 -3.60 3.28 0.60
N VAL A 246 -3.61 4.59 0.79
CA VAL A 246 -2.42 5.43 0.66
C VAL A 246 -2.10 6.09 2.00
N VAL A 247 -0.89 5.88 2.47
CA VAL A 247 -0.37 6.47 3.69
C VAL A 247 0.60 7.59 3.35
N VAL A 248 0.35 8.77 3.90
CA VAL A 248 1.20 9.95 3.71
C VAL A 248 2.07 10.15 4.95
N PHE A 249 3.37 10.17 4.72
CA PHE A 249 4.40 10.48 5.70
C PHE A 249 5.01 11.84 5.38
N GLY A 250 5.10 12.72 6.38
CA GLY A 250 5.64 14.08 6.18
C GLY A 250 5.10 15.07 7.21
N SER A 251 5.52 16.33 7.07
CA SER A 251 5.03 17.47 7.87
C SER A 251 3.72 18.06 7.35
N ALA A 252 3.36 17.74 6.09
CA ALA A 252 2.14 18.19 5.44
C ALA A 252 1.41 17.01 4.81
N PHE A 253 0.08 17.01 4.93
CA PHE A 253 -0.78 16.04 4.26
C PHE A 253 -0.94 16.41 2.78
N THR A 254 0.03 16.00 1.98
CA THR A 254 0.06 16.20 0.52
C THR A 254 0.51 14.93 -0.18
N LEU A 255 0.00 14.72 -1.39
CA LEU A 255 0.45 13.63 -2.25
C LEU A 255 1.74 13.98 -2.99
N ALA A 256 2.15 15.26 -3.00
CA ALA A 256 3.39 15.76 -3.62
C ALA A 256 3.61 15.30 -5.07
N GLY A 257 2.53 15.04 -5.82
CA GLY A 257 2.61 14.52 -7.17
C GLY A 257 2.58 12.99 -7.27
N PHE A 258 2.23 12.25 -6.21
CA PHE A 258 1.95 10.82 -6.30
C PHE A 258 1.01 10.52 -7.47
N PRO A 259 1.25 9.44 -8.26
CA PRO A 259 0.54 9.14 -9.50
C PRO A 259 -0.98 9.42 -9.42
N PRO A 260 -1.48 10.51 -10.04
CA PRO A 260 -2.84 10.99 -9.82
C PRO A 260 -3.93 9.98 -10.20
N TRP A 261 -3.65 9.15 -11.20
CA TRP A 261 -4.55 8.08 -11.61
C TRP A 261 -4.76 7.02 -10.52
N ALA A 262 -3.68 6.64 -9.84
CA ALA A 262 -3.69 5.53 -8.89
C ALA A 262 -4.55 5.85 -7.65
N VAL A 263 -4.66 7.12 -7.26
CA VAL A 263 -5.35 7.54 -6.01
C VAL A 263 -6.87 7.66 -6.15
N ARG A 264 -7.45 7.49 -7.33
CA ARG A 264 -8.87 7.77 -7.60
C ARG A 264 -9.85 6.97 -6.73
N THR A 265 -9.46 5.77 -6.29
CA THR A 265 -10.27 4.86 -5.46
C THR A 265 -9.67 4.63 -4.07
N ALA A 266 -8.51 5.21 -3.77
CA ALA A 266 -7.75 4.92 -2.56
C ALA A 266 -8.27 5.70 -1.35
N GLU A 267 -8.23 5.06 -0.18
CA GLU A 267 -8.44 5.76 1.10
C GLU A 267 -7.13 6.36 1.59
N LEU A 268 -7.12 7.65 1.91
CA LEU A 268 -5.91 8.40 2.29
C LEU A 268 -5.79 8.54 3.82
N PHE A 269 -4.62 8.26 4.36
CA PHE A 269 -4.34 8.43 5.80
C PHE A 269 -3.02 9.15 6.05
N GLU A 270 -3.02 10.06 7.02
CA GLU A 270 -1.82 10.70 7.53
C GLU A 270 -1.26 9.94 8.75
N VAL A 271 0.05 9.71 8.79
CA VAL A 271 0.73 9.04 9.91
C VAL A 271 1.79 9.93 10.60
N GLY A 272 2.16 11.05 9.97
CA GLY A 272 3.20 11.98 10.43
C GLY A 272 4.58 11.64 9.87
N ALA A 273 5.66 12.01 10.57
CA ALA A 273 7.03 11.74 10.11
C ALA A 273 7.32 10.23 9.94
N LEU A 274 8.07 9.89 8.88
CA LEU A 274 8.43 8.50 8.55
C LEU A 274 9.20 7.82 9.69
N ALA A 275 10.19 8.49 10.27
CA ALA A 275 10.96 7.98 11.41
C ALA A 275 10.07 7.56 12.61
N ALA A 276 8.90 8.17 12.76
CA ALA A 276 7.93 7.89 13.82
C ALA A 276 6.93 6.76 13.45
N VAL A 277 7.15 6.03 12.36
CA VAL A 277 6.32 4.89 11.97
C VAL A 277 6.51 3.73 12.94
N THR A 278 5.39 3.17 13.39
CA THR A 278 5.34 1.98 14.23
C THR A 278 4.26 1.05 13.73
N SER A 279 4.40 -0.25 14.00
CA SER A 279 3.37 -1.24 13.66
C SER A 279 2.01 -0.88 14.26
N GLY A 280 1.98 -0.33 15.48
CA GLY A 280 0.74 0.12 16.13
C GLY A 280 0.03 1.26 15.40
N LYS A 281 0.77 2.23 14.85
CA LYS A 281 0.18 3.29 14.01
C LYS A 281 -0.37 2.72 12.71
N MET A 282 0.37 1.83 12.05
CA MET A 282 -0.06 1.20 10.81
C MET A 282 -1.28 0.26 11.03
N ASP A 283 -1.34 -0.45 12.15
CA ASP A 283 -2.51 -1.23 12.57
C ASP A 283 -3.73 -0.34 12.85
N ALA A 284 -3.53 0.89 13.35
CA ALA A 284 -4.60 1.86 13.49
C ALA A 284 -5.12 2.33 12.13
N VAL A 285 -4.24 2.57 11.15
CA VAL A 285 -4.61 2.88 9.75
C VAL A 285 -5.43 1.74 9.15
N LEU A 286 -4.95 0.51 9.26
CA LEU A 286 -5.65 -0.66 8.72
C LEU A 286 -7.04 -0.84 9.36
N ARG A 287 -7.15 -0.67 10.68
CA ARG A 287 -8.46 -0.71 11.36
C ARG A 287 -9.40 0.40 10.91
N ARG A 288 -8.89 1.61 10.68
CA ARG A 288 -9.70 2.72 10.14
C ARG A 288 -10.22 2.38 8.76
N TYR A 289 -9.36 1.92 7.85
CA TYR A 289 -9.76 1.47 6.52
C TYR A 289 -10.86 0.42 6.58
N LEU A 290 -10.68 -0.65 7.36
CA LEU A 290 -11.69 -1.72 7.51
C LEU A 290 -13.02 -1.23 8.11
N GLY A 291 -13.01 -0.10 8.84
CA GLY A 291 -14.21 0.55 9.36
C GLY A 291 -14.87 1.54 8.40
N THR A 292 -14.17 2.01 7.36
CA THR A 292 -14.70 3.00 6.40
C THR A 292 -15.75 2.35 5.50
N ARG A 293 -16.94 2.95 5.42
CA ARG A 293 -18.02 2.44 4.54
C ARG A 293 -17.86 2.98 3.13
N GLN A 294 -17.60 2.09 2.16
CA GLN A 294 -17.49 2.47 0.77
C GLN A 294 -18.88 2.59 0.13
N ARG A 295 -19.14 3.73 -0.51
CA ARG A 295 -20.45 4.04 -1.13
C ARG A 295 -20.46 3.96 -2.65
N PHE A 296 -19.29 4.06 -3.30
CA PHE A 296 -19.16 4.00 -4.76
C PHE A 296 -20.21 4.85 -5.51
N GLY A 297 -20.56 6.02 -4.98
CA GLY A 297 -21.55 6.92 -5.57
C GLY A 297 -23.03 6.53 -5.41
N LYS A 298 -23.37 5.50 -4.61
CA LYS A 298 -24.75 5.04 -4.35
C LYS A 298 -25.43 5.72 -3.15
#